data_AF-A0A8T1VYG1-F1
#
_entry.id   AF-A0A8T1VYG1-F1
#
_cell.length_a   1.000
_cell.length_b   1.000
_cell.length_c   1.000
_cell.angle_alpha   90.00
_cell.angle_beta   90.00
_cell.angle_gamma   90.00
#
_symmetry.space_group_name_H-M   'P 1'
#
loop_
_entity.id
_entity.type
_entity.pdbx_description
1 polymer ?
#
loop_
_entity_poly.entity_id
_entity_poly.type
_entity_poly.pdbx_seq_one_letter_code
_entity_poly.pdbx_strand_id
1 'polypeptide(L)'
;MANSVLFASSIAMAILHTLALLWCPRVNPLLATNVVFGVGTSVWNHGATSLTARVADRAMMWIGFCVDLHLVWTISHHPSWALCAATLVGAAALYWIAKVWVLWTARAIVSDLPKDSKLRPRKQKLSDLPHLCAHVSLTVTHFVLMEALAVAA
;
A
#
# COMPACT_ATOMS: atom_id res chain seq x y z
N MET A 1 -1.14 11.55 -16.62
CA MET A 1 0.31 11.36 -16.39
C MET A 1 0.44 10.39 -15.24
N ALA A 2 1.04 9.23 -15.54
CA ALA A 2 1.54 8.28 -14.56
C ALA A 2 2.41 8.98 -13.51
N ASN A 3 2.24 8.63 -12.24
CA ASN A 3 3.13 9.10 -11.19
C ASN A 3 4.36 8.20 -11.20
N SER A 4 5.46 8.68 -11.80
CA SER A 4 6.67 7.89 -12.00
C SER A 4 7.33 7.44 -10.69
N VAL A 5 7.21 8.24 -9.63
CA VAL A 5 7.75 7.91 -8.30
C VAL A 5 6.97 6.74 -7.71
N LEU A 6 5.64 6.83 -7.73
CA LEU A 6 4.78 5.77 -7.19
C LEU A 6 4.87 4.49 -8.02
N PHE A 7 4.94 4.61 -9.35
CA PHE A 7 5.20 3.49 -10.23
C PHE A 7 6.52 2.80 -9.90
N ALA A 8 7.63 3.55 -9.82
CA ALA A 8 8.94 3.01 -9.47
C ALA A 8 8.93 2.33 -8.09
N SER A 9 8.25 2.93 -7.10
CA SER A 9 8.12 2.33 -5.77
C SER A 9 7.32 1.03 -5.79
N SER A 10 6.27 0.95 -6.62
CA SER A 10 5.45 -0.26 -6.77
C SER A 10 6.27 -1.41 -7.38
N ILE A 11 7.11 -1.09 -8.37
CA ILE A 11 8.07 -2.04 -8.95
C ILE A 11 9.12 -2.46 -7.92
N ALA A 12 9.67 -1.52 -7.14
CA ALA A 12 10.62 -1.84 -6.09
C ALA A 12 10.02 -2.78 -5.04
N MET A 13 8.79 -2.52 -4.58
CA MET A 13 8.07 -3.42 -3.68
C MET A 13 7.79 -4.77 -4.34
N ALA A 14 7.45 -4.82 -5.64
CA ALA A 14 7.28 -6.08 -6.38
C ALA A 14 8.53 -6.96 -6.35
N ILE A 15 9.71 -6.35 -6.55
CA ILE A 15 11.00 -7.03 -6.52
C ILE A 15 11.27 -7.55 -5.11
N LEU A 16 11.09 -6.71 -4.09
CA LEU A 16 11.28 -7.10 -2.69
C LEU A 16 10.38 -8.26 -2.28
N HIS A 17 9.11 -8.22 -2.66
CA HIS A 17 8.18 -9.33 -2.40
C HIS A 17 8.57 -10.59 -3.17
N THR A 18 8.96 -10.49 -4.44
CA THR A 18 9.42 -11.65 -5.22
C THR A 18 10.63 -12.31 -4.56
N LEU A 19 11.61 -11.51 -4.13
CA LEU A 19 12.79 -12.02 -3.42
C LEU A 19 12.39 -12.70 -2.10
N ALA A 20 11.49 -12.10 -1.32
CA ALA A 20 11.00 -12.70 -0.07
C ALA A 20 10.25 -14.02 -0.32
N LEU A 21 9.41 -14.08 -1.35
CA LEU A 21 8.68 -15.29 -1.76
C LEU A 21 9.63 -16.41 -2.21
N LEU A 22 10.73 -16.07 -2.89
CA LEU A 22 11.76 -17.04 -3.30
C LEU A 22 12.60 -17.53 -2.12
N TRP A 23 12.81 -16.67 -1.12
CA TRP A 23 13.61 -17.00 0.06
C TRP A 23 12.83 -17.82 1.10
N CYS A 24 11.50 -17.64 1.19
CA CYS A 24 10.66 -18.36 2.12
C CYS A 24 10.25 -19.74 1.53
N PRO A 25 10.73 -20.87 2.09
CA PRO A 25 10.47 -22.20 1.52
C PRO A 25 9.00 -22.63 1.62
N ARG A 26 8.22 -22.01 2.50
CA ARG A 26 6.79 -22.24 2.66
C ARG A 26 6.09 -20.91 2.82
N VAL A 27 5.43 -20.44 1.77
CA VAL A 27 4.59 -19.25 1.82
C VAL A 27 3.13 -19.65 1.76
N ASN A 28 2.31 -19.03 2.60
CA ASN A 28 0.87 -19.17 2.52
C ASN A 28 0.37 -18.70 1.14
N PRO A 29 -0.35 -19.54 0.36
CA PRO A 29 -0.76 -19.20 -1.00
C PRO A 29 -1.70 -17.99 -1.05
N LEU A 30 -2.49 -17.76 0.00
CA LEU A 30 -3.37 -16.61 0.10
C LEU A 30 -2.56 -15.30 0.20
N LEU A 31 -1.47 -15.31 0.97
CA LEU A 31 -0.56 -14.17 1.09
C LEU A 31 0.17 -13.88 -0.23
N ALA A 32 0.71 -14.91 -0.87
CA ALA A 32 1.38 -14.76 -2.17
C ALA A 32 0.42 -14.20 -3.24
N THR A 33 -0.81 -14.69 -3.26
CA THR A 33 -1.86 -14.21 -4.16
C THR A 33 -2.21 -12.75 -3.87
N ASN A 34 -2.38 -12.39 -2.59
CA ASN A 34 -2.67 -11.03 -2.17
C ASN A 34 -1.58 -10.04 -2.64
N VAL A 35 -0.32 -10.41 -2.44
CA VAL A 35 0.84 -9.64 -2.88
C VAL A 35 0.85 -9.44 -4.40
N VAL A 36 0.64 -10.51 -5.18
CA VAL A 36 0.65 -10.44 -6.65
C VAL A 36 -0.45 -9.50 -7.16
N PHE A 37 -1.69 -9.67 -6.67
CA PHE A 37 -2.79 -8.81 -7.12
C PHE A 37 -2.68 -7.37 -6.59
N GLY A 38 -2.23 -7.18 -5.34
CA GLY A 38 -2.01 -5.85 -4.77
C GLY A 38 -0.94 -5.07 -5.54
N VAL A 39 0.22 -5.68 -5.80
CA VAL A 39 1.28 -5.08 -6.60
C VAL A 39 0.83 -4.85 -8.05
N GLY A 40 0.21 -5.86 -8.68
CA GLY A 40 -0.24 -5.77 -10.06
C GLY A 40 -1.24 -4.63 -10.29
N THR A 41 -2.21 -4.47 -9.39
CA THR A 41 -3.19 -3.38 -9.46
C THR A 41 -2.57 -2.01 -9.17
N SER A 42 -1.61 -1.93 -8.24
CA SER A 42 -0.87 -0.70 -7.96
C SER A 42 0.01 -0.25 -9.15
N VAL A 43 0.78 -1.17 -9.75
CA VAL A 43 1.56 -0.92 -10.96
C VAL A 43 0.66 -0.47 -12.11
N TRP A 44 -0.49 -1.14 -12.30
CA TRP A 44 -1.45 -0.77 -13.33
C TRP A 44 -2.05 0.62 -13.09
N ASN A 45 -2.46 0.93 -11.86
CA ASN A 45 -3.00 2.23 -11.48
C ASN A 45 -2.00 3.36 -11.74
N HIS A 46 -0.75 3.20 -11.30
CA HIS A 46 0.27 4.22 -11.46
C HIS A 46 0.80 4.32 -12.90
N GLY A 47 0.75 3.25 -13.70
CA GLY A 47 1.18 3.22 -15.10
C GLY A 47 0.12 3.73 -16.09
N ALA A 48 -1.12 3.23 -16.02
CA ALA A 48 -2.17 3.57 -16.99
C ALA A 48 -3.04 4.75 -16.53
N THR A 49 -3.22 4.95 -15.23
CA THR A 49 -3.99 6.07 -14.63
C THR A 49 -5.47 6.19 -15.03
N SER A 50 -6.08 5.09 -15.53
CA SER A 50 -7.52 5.07 -15.86
C SER A 50 -8.40 5.13 -14.61
N LEU A 51 -9.69 5.45 -14.78
CA LEU A 51 -10.65 5.38 -13.66
C LEU A 51 -10.82 3.94 -13.17
N THR A 52 -10.90 2.98 -14.09
CA THR A 52 -10.97 1.55 -13.79
C THR A 52 -9.77 1.06 -13.00
N ALA A 53 -8.55 1.42 -13.39
CA ALA A 53 -7.34 1.02 -12.65
C ALA A 53 -7.33 1.60 -11.23
N ARG A 54 -7.77 2.85 -11.05
CA ARG A 54 -7.92 3.47 -9.71
C ARG A 54 -8.95 2.78 -8.84
N VAL A 55 -10.08 2.35 -9.41
CA VAL A 55 -11.13 1.65 -8.66
C VAL A 55 -10.66 0.23 -8.31
N ALA A 56 -10.03 -0.47 -9.26
CA ALA A 56 -9.49 -1.81 -9.04
C ALA A 56 -8.42 -1.82 -7.93
N ASP A 57 -7.46 -0.90 -7.99
CA ASP A 57 -6.44 -0.73 -6.95
C ASP A 57 -7.05 -0.45 -5.57
N ARG A 58 -8.08 0.39 -5.49
CA ARG A 58 -8.81 0.64 -4.24
C ARG A 58 -9.57 -0.57 -3.72
N ALA A 59 -10.24 -1.31 -4.58
CA ALA A 59 -10.93 -2.54 -4.20
C ALA A 59 -9.92 -3.58 -3.71
N MET A 60 -8.80 -3.74 -4.41
CA MET A 60 -7.75 -4.66 -4.01
C MET A 60 -7.08 -4.28 -2.70
N MET A 61 -6.91 -3.00 -2.39
CA MET A 61 -6.44 -2.60 -1.05
C MET A 61 -7.38 -3.05 0.07
N TRP A 62 -8.70 -2.95 -0.12
CA TRP A 62 -9.68 -3.42 0.87
C TRP A 62 -9.67 -4.94 0.99
N ILE A 63 -9.70 -5.64 -0.13
CA ILE A 63 -9.64 -7.10 -0.17
C ILE A 63 -8.36 -7.58 0.51
N GLY A 64 -7.22 -6.97 0.16
CA GLY A 64 -5.93 -7.31 0.73
C GLY A 64 -5.86 -7.07 2.24
N PHE A 65 -6.39 -5.94 2.72
CA PHE A 65 -6.49 -5.69 4.16
C PHE A 65 -7.32 -6.75 4.89
N CYS A 66 -8.46 -7.18 4.32
CA CYS A 66 -9.27 -8.26 4.88
C CYS A 66 -8.53 -9.60 4.89
N VAL A 67 -7.77 -9.90 3.83
CA VAL A 67 -6.92 -11.09 3.75
C VAL A 67 -5.82 -11.03 4.81
N ASP A 68 -5.12 -9.92 4.96
CA ASP A 68 -4.07 -9.75 5.95
C ASP A 68 -4.64 -9.91 7.37
N LEU A 69 -5.78 -9.30 7.66
CA LEU A 69 -6.46 -9.45 8.95
C LEU A 69 -6.83 -10.92 9.23
N HIS A 70 -7.35 -11.63 8.22
CA HIS A 70 -7.66 -13.05 8.33
C HIS A 70 -6.41 -13.87 8.63
N LEU A 71 -5.30 -13.62 7.92
CA LEU A 71 -4.04 -14.30 8.12
C LEU A 71 -3.48 -14.04 9.52
N VAL A 72 -3.50 -12.79 10.00
CA VAL A 72 -3.10 -12.47 11.38
C VAL A 72 -3.92 -13.27 12.38
N TRP A 73 -5.25 -13.37 12.18
CA TRP A 73 -6.13 -14.13 13.06
C TRP A 73 -5.81 -15.63 13.12
N THR A 74 -5.21 -16.20 12.08
CA THR A 74 -4.84 -17.62 12.03
C THR A 74 -3.54 -17.94 12.78
N ILE A 75 -2.78 -16.94 13.23
CA ILE A 75 -1.51 -17.13 13.94
C ILE A 75 -1.78 -17.56 15.39
N SER A 76 -1.31 -18.74 15.76
CA SER A 76 -1.44 -19.28 17.12
C SER A 76 -0.37 -18.78 18.10
N HIS A 77 0.82 -18.41 17.60
CA HIS A 77 1.93 -17.94 18.44
C HIS A 77 1.74 -16.48 18.86
N HIS A 78 1.44 -16.25 20.14
CA HIS A 78 1.04 -14.92 20.67
C HIS A 78 2.03 -13.78 20.38
N PRO A 79 3.36 -13.92 20.55
CA PRO A 79 4.30 -12.85 20.22
C PRO A 79 4.28 -12.48 18.72
N SER A 80 4.25 -13.47 17.84
CA SER A 80 4.19 -13.26 16.39
C SER A 80 2.87 -12.64 15.97
N TRP A 81 1.77 -13.08 16.57
CA TRP A 81 0.45 -12.49 16.39
C TRP A 81 0.45 -11.01 16.78
N ALA A 82 0.98 -10.67 17.97
CA ALA A 82 1.00 -9.30 18.47
C ALA A 82 1.84 -8.38 17.57
N LEU A 83 3.00 -8.88 17.10
CA LEU A 83 3.84 -8.15 16.16
C LEU A 83 3.14 -7.91 14.82
N CYS A 84 2.50 -8.94 14.25
CA CYS A 84 1.74 -8.82 13.01
C CYS A 84 0.55 -7.86 13.14
N ALA A 85 -0.17 -7.92 14.26
CA ALA A 85 -1.28 -7.01 14.54
C ALA A 85 -0.78 -5.56 14.65
N ALA A 86 0.33 -5.33 15.35
CA ALA A 86 0.92 -4.01 15.50
C ALA A 86 1.38 -3.42 14.14
N THR A 87 2.04 -4.21 13.30
CA THR A 87 2.48 -3.75 11.98
C THR A 87 1.31 -3.48 11.04
N LEU A 88 0.28 -4.34 11.06
CA LEU A 88 -0.94 -4.14 10.26
C LEU A 88 -1.70 -2.86 10.66
N VAL A 89 -1.86 -2.62 11.97
CA VAL A 89 -2.46 -1.38 12.50
C VAL A 89 -1.62 -0.17 12.11
N GLY A 90 -0.29 -0.26 12.22
CA GLY A 90 0.64 0.78 11.81
C GLY A 90 0.53 1.12 10.31
N ALA A 91 0.45 0.10 9.45
CA ALA A 91 0.28 0.28 8.01
C ALA A 91 -1.06 0.96 7.69
N ALA A 92 -2.15 0.53 8.33
CA ALA A 92 -3.47 1.15 8.17
C ALA A 92 -3.48 2.62 8.62
N ALA A 93 -2.83 2.94 9.74
CA ALA A 93 -2.70 4.31 10.22
C ALA A 93 -1.89 5.19 9.26
N LEU A 94 -0.76 4.70 8.74
CA LEU A 94 0.06 5.42 7.77
C LEU A 94 -0.69 5.66 6.45
N TYR A 95 -1.46 4.67 5.99
CA TYR A 95 -2.33 4.84 4.83
C TYR A 95 -3.39 5.92 5.05
N TRP A 96 -4.04 5.92 6.22
CA TRP A 96 -5.01 6.94 6.59
C TRP A 96 -4.39 8.34 6.62
N ILE A 97 -3.23 8.48 7.26
CA ILE A 97 -2.46 9.73 7.31
C ILE A 97 -2.13 10.21 5.89
N ALA A 98 -1.68 9.31 5.00
CA ALA A 98 -1.40 9.65 3.61
C ALA A 98 -2.65 10.18 2.88
N LYS A 99 -3.82 9.59 3.10
CA LYS A 99 -5.09 10.06 2.53
C LYS A 99 -5.49 11.44 3.06
N VAL A 100 -5.44 11.62 4.38
CA VAL A 100 -5.79 12.88 5.03
C VAL A 100 -4.84 13.99 4.57
N TRP A 101 -3.53 13.71 4.48
CA TRP A 101 -2.53 14.65 4.00
C TRP A 101 -2.82 15.11 2.58
N VAL A 102 -3.10 14.18 1.67
CA VAL A 102 -3.43 14.52 0.27
C VAL A 102 -4.71 15.36 0.20
N LEU A 103 -5.73 15.03 0.98
CA LEU A 103 -6.99 15.79 1.04
C LEU A 103 -6.78 17.20 1.59
N TRP A 104 -6.02 17.33 2.67
CA TRP A 104 -5.76 18.62 3.32
C TRP A 104 -4.93 19.53 2.43
N THR A 105 -3.85 19.00 1.84
CA THR A 105 -3.01 19.73 0.89
C THR A 105 -3.81 20.17 -0.34
N ALA A 106 -4.69 19.30 -0.87
CA ALA A 106 -5.56 19.67 -1.98
C ALA A 106 -6.54 20.80 -1.61
N ARG A 107 -7.09 20.80 -0.39
CA ARG A 107 -7.98 21.86 0.09
C ARG A 107 -7.23 23.18 0.30
N ALA A 108 -6.03 23.15 0.88
CA ALA A 108 -5.19 24.34 1.09
C ALA A 108 -4.85 25.04 -0.24
N ILE A 109 -4.49 24.26 -1.26
CA ILE A 109 -4.22 24.80 -2.61
C ILE A 109 -5.47 25.48 -3.20
N VAL A 110 -6.67 24.94 -2.95
CA VAL A 110 -7.93 25.54 -3.43
C VAL A 110 -8.28 26.83 -2.67
N SER A 111 -8.00 26.90 -1.36
CA SER A 111 -8.28 28.09 -0.56
C SER A 111 -7.35 29.27 -0.84
N ASP A 112 -6.10 29.00 -1.27
CA ASP A 112 -5.10 30.04 -1.54
C ASP A 112 -5.20 30.65 -2.96
N LEU A 113 -6.08 30.12 -3.82
CA LEU A 113 -6.31 30.68 -5.15
C LEU A 113 -7.22 31.92 -5.06
N PRO A 114 -6.83 33.07 -5.65
CA PRO A 114 -7.72 34.23 -5.77
C PRO A 114 -9.03 33.83 -6.46
N LYS A 115 -10.19 34.20 -5.89
CA LYS A 115 -11.53 33.84 -6.39
C LYS A 115 -11.78 34.17 -7.87
N ASP A 116 -11.04 35.14 -8.43
CA ASP A 116 -11.15 35.59 -9.82
C ASP A 116 -10.08 35.04 -10.77
N SER A 117 -9.17 34.19 -10.29
CA SER A 117 -8.09 33.65 -11.12
C SER A 117 -8.60 32.51 -12.01
N LYS A 118 -8.81 32.79 -13.31
CA LYS A 118 -8.98 31.76 -14.37
C LYS A 118 -7.71 30.91 -14.59
N LEU A 119 -6.68 31.08 -13.77
CA LEU A 119 -5.45 30.31 -13.81
C LEU A 119 -5.75 28.92 -13.25
N ARG A 120 -5.81 27.92 -14.14
CA ARG A 120 -5.80 26.51 -13.72
C ARG A 120 -4.67 26.33 -12.70
N PRO A 121 -4.93 25.73 -11.52
CA PRO A 121 -3.87 25.46 -10.56
C PRO A 121 -2.75 24.71 -11.28
N ARG A 122 -1.59 25.36 -11.37
CA ARG A 122 -0.35 24.71 -11.83
C ARG A 122 -0.20 23.51 -10.91
N LYS A 123 -0.24 22.28 -11.46
CA LYS A 123 -0.18 21.03 -10.69
C LYS A 123 1.03 21.09 -9.76
N GLN A 124 0.82 21.54 -8.53
CA GLN A 124 1.84 21.56 -7.51
C GLN A 124 2.01 20.09 -7.14
N LYS A 125 3.22 19.58 -7.37
CA LYS A 125 3.54 18.17 -7.15
C LYS A 125 3.44 17.92 -5.65
N LEU A 126 2.33 17.36 -5.19
CA LEU A 126 2.18 16.95 -3.80
C LEU A 126 3.32 15.98 -3.45
N SER A 127 3.83 16.08 -2.23
CA SER A 127 4.84 15.15 -1.74
C SER A 127 4.31 13.72 -1.80
N ASP A 128 5.03 12.86 -2.51
CA ASP A 128 4.73 11.42 -2.61
C ASP A 128 5.14 10.66 -1.34
N LEU A 129 5.81 11.33 -0.39
CA LEU A 129 6.39 10.74 0.82
C LEU A 129 5.38 9.92 1.66
N PRO A 130 4.17 10.42 1.98
CA PRO A 130 3.23 9.64 2.79
C PRO A 130 2.80 8.34 2.11
N HIS A 131 2.68 8.35 0.78
CA HIS A 131 2.31 7.17 0.02
C HIS A 131 3.48 6.17 -0.07
N LEU A 132 4.71 6.66 -0.23
CA LEU A 132 5.92 5.84 -0.14
C LEU A 132 6.05 5.17 1.24
N CYS A 133 5.78 5.90 2.32
CA CYS A 133 5.76 5.34 3.67
C CYS A 133 4.71 4.22 3.80
N ALA A 134 3.54 4.38 3.19
CA ALA A 134 2.52 3.32 3.18
C ALA A 134 2.99 2.06 2.43
N HIS A 135 3.65 2.20 1.27
CA HIS A 135 4.25 1.08 0.53
C HIS A 135 5.28 0.32 1.37
N VAL A 136 6.20 1.04 2.03
CA VAL A 136 7.23 0.44 2.87
C VAL A 136 6.59 -0.26 4.07
N SER A 137 5.66 0.40 4.76
CA SER A 137 5.00 -0.18 5.95
C SER A 137 4.21 -1.45 5.62
N LEU A 138 3.51 -1.47 4.49
CA LEU A 138 2.77 -2.66 4.06
C LEU A 138 3.72 -3.80 3.71
N THR A 139 4.84 -3.49 3.05
CA THR A 139 5.87 -4.49 2.71
C THR A 139 6.48 -5.11 3.97
N VAL A 140 6.80 -4.29 4.98
CA VAL A 140 7.26 -4.78 6.29
C VAL A 140 6.20 -5.67 6.93
N THR A 141 4.92 -5.27 6.87
CA THR A 141 3.81 -6.07 7.41
C THR A 141 3.75 -7.45 6.74
N HIS A 142 3.84 -7.51 5.40
CA HIS A 142 3.85 -8.79 4.68
C HIS A 142 5.08 -9.64 5.02
N PHE A 143 6.26 -9.06 5.21
CA PHE A 143 7.46 -9.81 5.58
C PHE A 143 7.34 -10.45 6.97
N VAL A 144 6.86 -9.67 7.94
CA VAL A 144 6.58 -10.17 9.29
C VAL A 144 5.51 -11.27 9.23
N LEU A 145 4.49 -11.11 8.38
CA LEU A 145 3.43 -12.11 8.21
C LEU A 145 3.96 -13.40 7.56
N MET A 146 4.84 -13.31 6.56
CA MET A 146 5.52 -14.46 5.94
C MET A 146 6.32 -15.24 6.99
N GLU A 147 7.11 -14.54 7.81
CA GLU A 147 7.89 -15.17 8.88
C GLU A 147 7.00 -15.85 9.92
N ALA A 148 5.97 -15.14 10.40
CA ALA A 148 5.06 -15.67 11.42
C ALA A 148 4.29 -16.91 10.94
N LEU A 149 3.87 -16.93 9.66
CA LEU A 149 3.16 -18.07 9.07
C LEU A 149 4.10 -19.23 8.74
N ALA A 150 5.36 -18.97 8.43
CA ALA A 150 6.36 -20.02 8.20
C ALA A 150 6.71 -20.76 9.49
N VAL A 151 6.74 -20.09 10.65
CA VAL A 151 6.98 -20.71 11.96
C VAL A 151 5.79 -21.58 12.41
N ALA A 152 4.58 -21.26 11.95
CA ALA A 152 3.36 -21.98 12.32
C ALA A 152 3.10 -23.27 11.50
N ALA A 153 3.91 -23.58 10.47
CA ALA A 153 3.68 -24.63 9.48
C ALA A 153 4.76 -25.72 9.43
#